data_AF-A0A960D4U9-F1
#
_entry.id   AF-A0A960D4U9-F1
#
_cell.length_a   1.000
_cell.length_b   1.000
_cell.length_c   1.000
_cell.angle_alpha   90.00
_cell.angle_beta   90.00
_cell.angle_gamma   90.00
#
_symmetry.space_group_name_H-M   'P 1'
#
loop_
_entity.id
_entity.type
_entity.pdbx_description
1 polymer ?
#
loop_
_entity_poly.entity_id
_entity_poly.type
_entity_poly.pdbx_seq_one_letter_code
_entity_poly.pdbx_strand_id
1 'polypeptide(L)'
;MSVPVRVRFCPSPTGTPHVGLVRTALFNWAYARHTGGTFVFRIEDTDAQRDSEESYAAILDALRWLGLNWDEGPEVGGPHGPYRQSQRTEIYREVVEKLRESGEAYPAYSTPEEVEARHIAAGRNPKLGYDNYDRELTDEQRAAFEAEGRKPVLRLRMPDADLSWHDLVRGTTTFGAGTVPDFALTRATGEPLYTLVNPVDDALMKITHVLRGEDLLPSTPRQIALYQALMRI
;
A
#
# COMPACT_ATOMS: atom_id res chain seq x y z
N MET A 1 -24.61 -17.28 1.05
CA MET A 1 -24.13 -16.85 2.37
C MET A 1 -23.33 -15.57 2.17
N SER A 2 -23.54 -14.54 2.98
CA SER A 2 -22.74 -13.31 2.92
C SER A 2 -21.29 -13.62 3.27
N VAL A 3 -20.34 -12.99 2.57
CA VAL A 3 -18.91 -13.08 2.92
C VAL A 3 -18.74 -12.55 4.35
N PRO A 4 -18.09 -13.30 5.27
CA PRO A 4 -17.85 -12.82 6.63
C PRO A 4 -17.07 -11.51 6.63
N VAL A 5 -17.52 -10.54 7.43
CA VAL A 5 -16.85 -9.24 7.55
C VAL A 5 -15.47 -9.43 8.17
N ARG A 6 -14.46 -8.89 7.52
CA ARG A 6 -13.09 -8.76 8.01
C ARG A 6 -12.62 -7.33 7.82
N VAL A 7 -12.12 -6.72 8.87
CA VAL A 7 -11.62 -5.34 8.89
C VAL A 7 -10.26 -5.29 9.58
N ARG A 8 -9.52 -4.19 9.43
CA ARG A 8 -8.21 -4.05 10.06
C ARG A 8 -7.96 -2.69 10.69
N PHE A 9 -7.26 -2.72 11.81
CA PHE A 9 -6.50 -1.58 12.32
C PHE A 9 -5.01 -1.80 12.01
N CYS A 10 -4.41 -0.90 11.24
CA CYS A 10 -3.05 -1.07 10.70
C CYS A 10 -2.12 0.14 10.96
N PRO A 11 -1.78 0.46 12.21
CA PRO A 11 -0.90 1.59 12.52
C PRO A 11 0.58 1.28 12.20
N SER A 12 1.33 2.32 11.84
CA SER A 12 2.79 2.31 11.94
C SER A 12 3.21 2.67 13.37
N PRO A 13 4.22 2.01 13.95
CA PRO A 13 4.69 2.26 15.31
C PRO A 13 5.62 3.50 15.35
N THR A 14 5.08 4.66 14.98
CA THR A 14 5.80 5.93 14.89
C THR A 14 5.23 6.95 15.88
N GLY A 15 5.67 6.86 17.14
CA GLY A 15 5.27 7.75 18.22
C GLY A 15 4.02 7.29 18.97
N THR A 16 3.40 8.23 19.69
CA THR A 16 2.28 7.91 20.59
C THR A 16 0.95 7.75 19.84
N PRO A 17 0.03 6.88 20.31
CA PRO A 17 -1.27 6.70 19.67
C PRO A 17 -2.12 7.98 19.67
N HIS A 18 -2.21 8.65 18.53
CA HIS A 18 -3.06 9.84 18.37
C HIS A 18 -4.56 9.47 18.39
N VAL A 19 -5.41 10.37 18.91
CA VAL A 19 -6.86 10.14 19.06
C VAL A 19 -7.56 9.79 17.74
N GLY A 20 -7.08 10.29 16.61
CA GLY A 20 -7.60 9.94 15.28
C GLY A 20 -7.36 8.47 14.90
N LEU A 21 -6.21 7.90 15.30
CA LEU A 21 -5.92 6.48 15.11
C LEU A 21 -6.79 5.63 16.04
N VAL A 22 -6.95 6.04 17.30
CA VAL A 22 -7.83 5.36 18.27
C VAL A 22 -9.28 5.34 17.80
N ARG A 23 -9.80 6.45 17.28
CA ARG A 23 -11.13 6.50 16.65
C ARG A 23 -11.26 5.50 15.50
N THR A 24 -10.22 5.38 14.67
CA THR A 24 -10.20 4.43 13.55
C THR A 24 -10.19 2.98 14.05
N ALA A 25 -9.40 2.67 15.08
CA ALA A 25 -9.41 1.37 15.74
C ALA A 25 -10.81 1.03 16.30
N LEU A 26 -11.42 1.98 17.02
CA LEU A 26 -12.76 1.84 17.60
C LEU A 26 -13.82 1.56 16.53
N PHE A 27 -13.80 2.27 15.40
CA PHE A 27 -14.80 2.08 14.33
C PHE A 27 -14.68 0.71 13.68
N ASN A 28 -13.44 0.27 13.40
CA ASN A 28 -13.19 -1.08 12.87
C ASN A 28 -13.63 -2.15 13.87
N TRP A 29 -13.23 -2.02 15.15
CA TRP A 29 -13.58 -2.95 16.21
C TRP A 29 -15.10 -3.05 16.40
N ALA A 30 -15.78 -1.90 16.51
CA ALA A 30 -17.22 -1.83 16.72
C ALA A 30 -17.98 -2.43 15.52
N TYR A 31 -17.55 -2.14 14.29
CA TYR A 31 -18.16 -2.72 13.09
C TYR A 31 -17.99 -4.24 13.04
N ALA A 32 -16.78 -4.75 13.30
CA ALA A 32 -16.53 -6.19 13.38
C ALA A 32 -17.42 -6.85 14.43
N ARG A 33 -17.51 -6.28 15.65
CA ARG A 33 -18.35 -6.83 16.72
C ARG A 33 -19.83 -6.79 16.37
N HIS A 34 -20.30 -5.70 15.77
CA HIS A 34 -21.69 -5.54 15.36
C HIS A 34 -22.12 -6.60 14.33
N THR A 35 -21.24 -6.93 13.38
CA THR A 35 -21.54 -7.89 12.30
C THR A 35 -21.14 -9.32 12.63
N GLY A 36 -20.57 -9.59 13.80
CA GLY A 36 -19.94 -10.88 14.12
C GLY A 36 -18.75 -11.24 13.22
N GLY A 37 -18.04 -10.22 12.73
CA GLY A 37 -16.86 -10.33 11.88
C GLY A 37 -15.53 -10.37 12.65
N THR A 38 -14.43 -10.35 11.91
CA THR A 38 -13.05 -10.39 12.43
C THR A 38 -12.42 -9.00 12.46
N PHE A 39 -11.87 -8.61 13.60
CA PHE A 39 -11.02 -7.43 13.78
C PHE A 39 -9.54 -7.84 13.76
N VAL A 40 -8.86 -7.54 12.65
CA VAL A 40 -7.43 -7.82 12.43
C VAL A 40 -6.60 -6.63 12.91
N PHE A 41 -5.56 -6.90 13.70
CA PHE A 41 -4.55 -5.92 14.09
C PHE A 41 -3.24 -6.23 13.36
N ARG A 42 -2.78 -5.29 12.53
CA ARG A 42 -1.53 -5.42 11.74
C ARG A 42 -0.61 -4.26 12.06
N ILE A 43 0.69 -4.49 12.18
CA ILE A 43 1.68 -3.43 12.39
C ILE A 43 2.36 -3.10 11.06
N GLU A 44 2.34 -1.83 10.67
CA GLU A 44 2.97 -1.34 9.43
C GLU A 44 4.36 -0.75 9.73
N ASP A 45 5.28 -1.64 10.15
CA ASP A 45 6.65 -1.35 10.58
C ASP A 45 7.69 -1.60 9.46
N THR A 46 7.53 -0.91 8.33
CA THR A 46 8.44 -1.04 7.18
C THR A 46 9.46 0.10 7.07
N ASP A 47 9.48 1.02 8.04
CA ASP A 47 10.36 2.18 8.06
C ASP A 47 11.22 2.18 9.32
N ALA A 48 12.30 1.39 9.28
CA ALA A 48 13.21 1.20 10.41
C ALA A 48 13.82 2.49 10.98
N GLN A 49 13.79 3.61 10.23
CA GLN A 49 14.25 4.91 10.73
C GLN A 49 13.23 5.61 11.63
N ARG A 50 11.94 5.32 11.44
CA ARG A 50 10.84 5.96 12.19
C ARG A 50 10.21 5.03 13.21
N ASP A 51 10.28 3.72 12.97
CA ASP A 51 9.66 2.71 13.81
C ASP A 51 10.40 2.50 15.14
N SER A 52 9.65 2.24 16.22
CA SER A 52 10.23 1.90 17.53
C SER A 52 9.42 0.85 18.27
N GLU A 53 10.10 -0.05 18.97
CA GLU A 53 9.44 -1.05 19.82
C GLU A 53 8.65 -0.41 20.98
N GLU A 54 9.08 0.76 21.46
CA GLU A 54 8.34 1.54 22.45
C GLU A 54 6.97 1.97 21.91
N SER A 55 6.91 2.49 20.68
CA SER A 55 5.65 2.87 20.04
C SER A 55 4.77 1.66 19.75
N TYR A 56 5.38 0.54 19.32
CA TYR A 56 4.67 -0.73 19.17
C TYR A 56 4.00 -1.16 20.49
N ALA A 57 4.75 -1.20 21.59
CA ALA A 57 4.23 -1.53 22.91
C ALA A 57 3.11 -0.57 23.36
N ALA A 58 3.30 0.74 23.15
CA ALA A 58 2.29 1.75 23.49
C ALA A 58 0.97 1.56 22.74
N ILE A 59 1.01 1.14 21.47
CA ILE A 59 -0.20 0.84 20.70
C ILE A 59 -0.93 -0.39 21.29
N LEU A 60 -0.20 -1.47 21.61
CA LEU A 60 -0.78 -2.66 22.23
C LEU A 60 -1.45 -2.33 23.56
N ASP A 61 -0.76 -1.57 24.42
CA ASP A 61 -1.27 -1.20 25.73
C ASP A 61 -2.48 -0.27 25.64
N ALA A 62 -2.50 0.66 24.68
CA ALA A 62 -3.66 1.52 24.44
C ALA A 62 -4.91 0.71 24.05
N LEU A 63 -4.77 -0.26 23.13
CA LEU A 63 -5.88 -1.10 22.71
C LEU A 63 -6.40 -1.98 23.87
N ARG A 64 -5.50 -2.55 24.67
CA ARG A 64 -5.85 -3.34 25.87
C ARG A 64 -6.57 -2.48 26.91
N TRP A 65 -6.05 -1.30 27.19
CA TRP A 65 -6.64 -0.37 28.17
C TRP A 65 -8.06 0.05 27.77
N LEU A 66 -8.30 0.25 26.47
CA LEU A 66 -9.63 0.55 25.91
C LEU A 66 -10.55 -0.68 25.80
N GLY A 67 -10.05 -1.89 26.04
CA GLY A 67 -10.81 -3.14 25.85
C GLY A 67 -11.06 -3.53 24.39
N LEU A 68 -10.29 -2.98 23.44
CA LEU A 68 -10.41 -3.23 22.01
C LEU A 68 -9.61 -4.48 21.60
N ASN A 69 -9.98 -5.63 22.13
CA ASN A 69 -9.30 -6.91 21.84
C ASN A 69 -9.40 -7.25 20.35
N TRP A 70 -8.30 -7.75 19.77
CA TRP A 70 -8.21 -8.20 18.38
C TRP A 70 -8.30 -9.72 18.24
N ASP A 71 -8.91 -10.15 17.14
CA ASP A 71 -9.18 -11.56 16.85
C ASP A 71 -7.98 -12.21 16.14
N GLU A 72 -7.25 -11.40 15.36
CA GLU A 72 -6.03 -11.77 14.66
C GLU A 72 -5.02 -10.63 14.81
N GLY A 73 -3.74 -10.95 15.02
CA GLY A 73 -2.72 -9.93 15.15
C GLY A 73 -1.46 -10.40 15.86
N PRO A 74 -0.53 -9.48 16.19
CA PRO A 74 0.57 -9.78 17.09
C PRO A 74 0.06 -10.42 18.39
N GLU A 75 0.89 -11.27 18.98
CA GLU A 75 0.63 -12.05 20.21
C GLU A 75 -0.44 -13.16 20.07
N VAL A 76 -1.63 -12.83 19.57
CA VAL A 76 -2.74 -13.80 19.44
C VAL A 76 -2.61 -14.70 18.20
N GLY A 77 -1.82 -14.27 17.21
CA GLY A 77 -1.61 -15.01 15.98
C GLY A 77 -2.83 -14.97 15.05
N GLY A 78 -3.02 -16.05 14.30
CA GLY A 78 -4.11 -16.20 13.33
C GLY A 78 -3.62 -16.73 11.97
N PRO A 79 -4.55 -17.06 11.07
CA PRO A 79 -4.25 -17.83 9.85
C PRO A 79 -3.45 -17.05 8.79
N HIS A 80 -3.35 -15.72 8.89
CA HIS A 80 -2.72 -14.87 7.88
C HIS A 80 -1.43 -14.19 8.38
N GLY A 81 -0.85 -14.70 9.47
CA GLY A 81 0.38 -14.19 10.04
C GLY A 81 1.60 -14.31 9.10
N PRO A 82 2.75 -13.72 9.48
CA PRO A 82 2.92 -12.84 10.64
C PRO A 82 2.21 -11.49 10.45
N TYR A 83 1.84 -10.82 11.54
CA TYR A 83 1.06 -9.57 11.52
C TYR A 83 1.91 -8.31 11.71
N ARG A 84 3.24 -8.43 11.65
CA ARG A 84 4.17 -7.31 11.50
C ARG A 84 4.70 -7.30 10.07
N GLN A 85 4.61 -6.17 9.38
CA GLN A 85 5.03 -6.09 7.99
C GLN A 85 6.54 -6.29 7.82
N SER A 86 7.35 -5.90 8.80
CA SER A 86 8.79 -6.20 8.86
C SER A 86 9.12 -7.70 8.76
N GLN A 87 8.18 -8.57 9.12
CA GLN A 87 8.35 -10.03 9.12
C GLN A 87 7.81 -10.69 7.84
N ARG A 88 7.35 -9.91 6.86
CA ARG A 88 6.64 -10.39 5.65
C ARG A 88 7.43 -10.14 4.37
N THR A 89 8.71 -9.78 4.46
CA THR A 89 9.57 -9.41 3.33
C THR A 89 9.56 -10.44 2.20
N GLU A 90 9.59 -11.73 2.51
CA GLU A 90 9.56 -12.79 1.50
C GLU A 90 8.25 -12.79 0.69
N ILE A 91 7.11 -12.61 1.37
CA ILE A 91 5.79 -12.51 0.73
C ILE A 91 5.78 -11.36 -0.29
N TYR A 92 6.31 -10.19 0.11
CA TYR A 92 6.35 -9.03 -0.77
C TYR A 92 7.29 -9.23 -1.95
N ARG A 93 8.43 -9.90 -1.73
CA ARG A 93 9.38 -10.22 -2.79
C ARG A 93 8.73 -11.13 -3.84
N GLU A 94 8.03 -12.18 -3.41
CA GLU A 94 7.31 -13.07 -4.32
C GLU A 94 6.22 -12.34 -5.12
N VAL A 95 5.46 -11.45 -4.48
CA VAL A 95 4.43 -10.66 -5.17
C VAL A 95 5.04 -9.68 -6.17
N VAL A 96 6.13 -9.01 -5.80
CA VAL A 96 6.89 -8.11 -6.69
C VAL A 96 7.35 -8.85 -7.93
N GLU A 97 7.88 -10.07 -7.76
CA GLU A 97 8.35 -10.85 -8.89
C GLU A 97 7.21 -11.28 -9.81
N LYS A 98 6.09 -11.76 -9.27
CA LYS A 98 4.90 -12.09 -10.08
C LYS A 98 4.34 -10.90 -10.84
N LEU A 99 4.30 -9.72 -10.21
CA LEU A 99 3.86 -8.48 -10.88
C LEU A 99 4.81 -8.09 -12.01
N ARG A 100 6.12 -8.30 -11.82
CA ARG A 100 7.14 -8.05 -12.85
C ARG A 100 7.02 -9.03 -14.02
N GLU A 101 6.94 -10.32 -13.73
CA GLU A 101 6.85 -11.40 -14.72
C GLU A 101 5.58 -11.33 -15.58
N SER A 102 4.47 -10.87 -14.99
CA SER A 102 3.19 -10.68 -15.69
C SER A 102 3.11 -9.39 -16.51
N GLY A 103 4.08 -8.48 -16.39
CA GLY A 103 4.05 -7.16 -17.03
C GLY A 103 3.11 -6.14 -16.38
N GLU A 104 2.50 -6.48 -15.24
CA GLU A 104 1.68 -5.56 -14.43
C GLU A 104 2.54 -4.46 -13.80
N ALA A 105 3.82 -4.74 -13.57
CA ALA A 105 4.80 -3.80 -13.07
C ALA A 105 6.10 -3.87 -13.89
N TYR A 106 6.82 -2.74 -13.96
CA TYR A 106 8.02 -2.61 -14.78
C TYR A 106 9.13 -1.83 -14.04
N PRO A 107 10.41 -2.11 -14.35
CA PRO A 107 11.54 -1.36 -13.79
C PRO A 107 11.59 0.05 -14.39
N ALA A 108 11.73 1.06 -13.52
CA ALA A 108 11.88 2.45 -13.92
C ALA A 108 13.22 3.00 -13.42
N TYR A 109 13.98 3.59 -14.35
CA TYR A 109 15.36 4.05 -14.15
C TYR A 109 15.48 5.58 -14.12
N SER A 110 14.41 6.29 -14.47
CA SER A 110 14.37 7.76 -14.44
C SER A 110 14.69 8.33 -13.05
N THR A 111 15.56 9.32 -13.00
CA THR A 111 15.78 10.13 -11.81
C THR A 111 14.72 11.24 -11.69
N PRO A 112 14.50 11.83 -10.50
CA PRO A 112 13.63 12.99 -10.34
C PRO A 112 14.01 14.16 -11.25
N GLU A 113 15.31 14.41 -11.42
CA GLU A 113 15.84 15.50 -12.26
C GLU A 113 15.54 15.26 -13.74
N GLU A 114 15.62 14.02 -14.21
CA GLU A 114 15.26 13.65 -15.59
C GLU A 114 13.77 13.82 -15.85
N VAL A 115 12.91 13.45 -14.88
CA VAL A 115 11.46 13.66 -14.95
C VAL A 115 11.14 15.15 -15.01
N GLU A 116 11.75 15.96 -14.13
CA GLU A 116 11.57 17.40 -14.11
C GLU A 116 11.98 18.03 -15.45
N ALA A 117 13.15 17.65 -15.99
CA ALA A 117 13.62 18.12 -17.29
C ALA A 117 12.66 17.77 -18.42
N ARG A 118 12.08 16.57 -18.43
CA ARG A 118 11.07 16.16 -19.42
C ARG A 118 9.75 16.93 -19.28
N HIS A 119 9.36 17.34 -18.07
CA HIS A 119 8.22 18.24 -17.89
C HIS A 119 8.50 19.63 -18.47
N ILE A 120 9.66 20.21 -18.16
CA ILE A 120 10.07 21.52 -18.68
C ILE A 120 10.11 21.51 -20.21
N ALA A 121 10.75 20.49 -20.80
CA ALA A 121 10.88 20.36 -22.25
C ALA A 121 9.51 20.22 -22.96
N ALA A 122 8.53 19.61 -22.29
CA ALA A 122 7.17 19.47 -22.80
C ALA A 122 6.25 20.67 -22.49
N GLY A 123 6.76 21.75 -21.87
CA GLY A 123 5.95 22.90 -21.46
C GLY A 123 4.94 22.59 -20.35
N ARG A 124 5.16 21.52 -19.58
CA ARG A 124 4.31 21.10 -18.46
C ARG A 124 4.86 21.66 -17.15
N ASN A 125 4.04 21.66 -16.10
CA ASN A 125 4.49 22.08 -14.77
C ASN A 125 5.60 21.13 -14.26
N PRO A 126 6.83 21.61 -13.94
CA PRO A 126 7.94 20.78 -13.46
C PRO A 126 7.65 20.08 -12.13
N LYS A 127 6.65 20.55 -11.38
CA LYS A 127 6.22 19.94 -10.10
C LYS A 127 5.25 18.77 -10.28
N LEU A 128 4.93 18.39 -11.52
CA LEU A 128 4.19 17.16 -11.78
C LEU A 128 5.05 15.95 -11.38
N GLY A 129 4.37 14.87 -11.00
CA GLY A 129 5.03 13.62 -10.63
C GLY A 129 5.60 12.88 -11.84
N TYR A 130 5.99 11.63 -11.62
CA TYR A 130 6.52 10.73 -12.66
C TYR A 130 5.69 10.74 -13.96
N ASP A 131 6.36 10.65 -15.11
CA ASP A 131 5.77 10.88 -16.43
C ASP A 131 5.57 9.59 -17.26
N ASN A 132 5.66 8.42 -16.61
CA ASN A 132 5.48 7.10 -17.22
C ASN A 132 6.51 6.76 -18.32
N TYR A 133 7.63 7.49 -18.39
CA TYR A 133 8.65 7.34 -19.44
C TYR A 133 9.16 5.91 -19.59
N ASP A 134 9.40 5.23 -18.47
CA ASP A 134 10.08 3.92 -18.50
C ASP A 134 9.15 2.76 -18.91
N ARG A 135 7.85 3.01 -19.18
CA ARG A 135 6.86 2.00 -19.61
C ARG A 135 7.29 1.24 -20.86
N GLU A 136 7.93 1.95 -21.80
CA GLU A 136 8.17 1.49 -23.16
C GLU A 136 9.68 1.42 -23.48
N LEU A 137 10.53 1.31 -22.46
CA LEU A 137 11.97 1.11 -22.70
C LEU A 137 12.20 -0.16 -23.50
N THR A 138 13.17 -0.13 -24.41
CA THR A 138 13.66 -1.34 -25.08
C THR A 138 14.60 -2.12 -24.17
N ASP A 139 14.88 -3.38 -24.51
CA ASP A 139 15.85 -4.20 -23.77
C ASP A 139 17.25 -3.57 -23.81
N GLU A 140 17.63 -2.94 -24.92
CA GLU A 140 18.91 -2.24 -25.07
C GLU A 140 19.00 -1.02 -24.14
N GLN A 141 17.91 -0.25 -24.01
CA GLN A 141 17.88 0.90 -23.11
C GLN A 141 17.95 0.48 -21.65
N ARG A 142 17.23 -0.58 -21.26
CA ARG A 142 17.33 -1.17 -19.91
C ARG A 142 18.75 -1.63 -19.61
N ALA A 143 19.36 -2.39 -20.52
CA ALA A 143 20.72 -2.88 -20.36
C ALA A 143 21.75 -1.74 -20.27
N ALA A 144 21.55 -0.64 -21.00
CA ALA A 144 22.40 0.55 -20.91
C ALA A 144 22.33 1.20 -19.51
N PHE A 145 21.13 1.41 -18.97
CA PHE A 145 20.97 1.95 -17.62
C PHE A 145 21.58 1.03 -16.54
N GLU A 146 21.46 -0.28 -16.70
CA GLU A 146 22.07 -1.25 -15.79
C GLU A 146 23.60 -1.23 -15.87
N ALA A 147 24.17 -1.07 -17.07
CA ALA A 147 25.60 -0.94 -17.28
C ALA A 147 26.18 0.35 -16.67
N GLU A 148 25.37 1.42 -16.57
CA GLU A 148 25.68 2.65 -15.82
C GLU A 148 25.63 2.44 -14.29
N GLY A 149 25.20 1.27 -13.82
CA GLY A 149 25.01 0.98 -12.40
C GLY A 149 23.72 1.55 -11.81
N ARG A 150 22.76 1.98 -12.64
CA ARG A 150 21.47 2.47 -12.15
C ARG A 150 20.66 1.31 -11.56
N LYS A 151 20.09 1.55 -10.38
CA LYS A 151 19.18 0.61 -9.72
C LYS A 151 17.74 1.07 -9.91
N PRO A 152 16.88 0.29 -10.60
CA PRO A 152 15.53 0.72 -10.86
C PRO A 152 14.65 0.65 -9.60
N VAL A 153 13.60 1.47 -9.57
CA VAL A 153 12.41 1.20 -8.76
C VAL A 153 11.43 0.37 -9.59
N LEU A 154 10.65 -0.50 -8.95
CA LEU A 154 9.55 -1.16 -9.64
C LEU A 154 8.31 -0.27 -9.56
N ARG A 155 7.63 -0.02 -10.69
CA ARG A 155 6.39 0.76 -10.75
C ARG A 155 5.23 -0.09 -11.26
N LEU A 156 4.04 0.11 -10.71
CA LEU A 156 2.82 -0.49 -11.25
C LEU A 156 2.39 0.26 -12.52
N ARG A 157 2.05 -0.47 -13.59
CA ARG A 157 1.43 0.11 -14.79
C ARG A 157 -0.04 0.41 -14.51
N MET A 158 -0.38 1.69 -14.34
CA MET A 158 -1.76 2.11 -14.13
C MET A 158 -2.64 1.80 -15.36
N PRO A 159 -3.88 1.33 -15.17
CA PRO A 159 -4.79 1.01 -16.26
C PRO A 159 -5.25 2.25 -17.02
N ASP A 160 -5.55 2.08 -18.31
CA ASP A 160 -6.12 3.13 -19.17
C ASP A 160 -7.65 3.21 -19.02
N ALA A 161 -8.14 3.22 -17.77
CA ALA A 161 -9.56 3.27 -17.44
C ALA A 161 -9.79 4.13 -16.19
N ASP A 162 -10.99 4.70 -16.08
CA ASP A 162 -11.42 5.42 -14.89
C ASP A 162 -11.45 4.48 -13.67
N LEU A 163 -10.96 4.97 -12.54
CA LEU A 163 -10.98 4.25 -11.28
C LEU A 163 -12.09 4.83 -10.41
N SER A 164 -13.20 4.11 -10.35
CA SER A 164 -14.40 4.51 -9.60
C SER A 164 -14.71 3.52 -8.48
N TRP A 165 -15.16 4.03 -7.34
CA TRP A 165 -15.69 3.22 -6.25
C TRP A 165 -16.80 3.96 -5.50
N HIS A 166 -17.63 3.20 -4.80
CA HIS A 166 -18.60 3.75 -3.86
C HIS A 166 -18.00 3.72 -2.46
N ASP A 167 -17.53 4.87 -2.00
CA ASP A 167 -17.05 5.03 -0.63
C ASP A 167 -18.24 5.01 0.35
N LEU A 168 -18.16 4.18 1.39
CA LEU A 168 -19.27 4.00 2.33
C LEU A 168 -19.59 5.27 3.15
N VAL A 169 -18.69 6.26 3.17
CA VAL A 169 -18.87 7.54 3.86
C VAL A 169 -18.99 8.70 2.86
N ARG A 170 -18.18 8.69 1.80
CA ARG A 170 -18.06 9.81 0.84
C ARG A 170 -18.90 9.64 -0.42
N GLY A 171 -19.53 8.48 -0.60
CA GLY A 171 -20.29 8.16 -1.81
C GLY A 171 -19.40 7.87 -3.01
N THR A 172 -19.98 7.96 -4.19
CA THR A 172 -19.29 7.64 -5.45
C THR A 172 -18.15 8.62 -5.72
N THR A 173 -16.94 8.08 -5.88
CA THR A 173 -15.73 8.84 -6.21
C THR A 173 -15.09 8.25 -7.46
N THR A 174 -14.62 9.11 -8.37
CA THR A 174 -14.01 8.71 -9.64
C THR A 174 -12.72 9.49 -9.88
N PHE A 175 -11.67 8.77 -10.25
CA PHE A 175 -10.42 9.32 -10.77
C PHE A 175 -10.32 8.97 -12.25
N GLY A 176 -10.17 9.98 -13.10
CA GLY A 176 -10.15 9.78 -14.55
C GLY A 176 -8.92 9.01 -15.02
N ALA A 177 -9.05 8.28 -16.12
CA ALA A 177 -7.94 7.59 -16.78
C ALA A 177 -6.75 8.55 -17.02
N GLY A 178 -5.52 8.07 -16.75
CA GLY A 178 -4.29 8.85 -16.95
C GLY A 178 -4.03 9.96 -15.92
N THR A 179 -4.91 10.21 -14.95
CA THR A 179 -4.71 11.26 -13.92
C THR A 179 -3.74 10.84 -12.80
N VAL A 180 -3.57 9.54 -12.59
CA VAL A 180 -2.69 8.97 -11.57
C VAL A 180 -1.47 8.36 -12.26
N PRO A 181 -0.26 8.90 -12.04
CA PRO A 181 0.96 8.31 -12.58
C PRO A 181 1.26 6.92 -12.04
N ASP A 182 2.09 6.19 -12.78
CA ASP A 182 2.62 4.90 -12.34
C ASP A 182 3.44 5.09 -11.07
N PHE A 183 2.97 4.46 -10.00
CA PHE A 183 3.53 4.67 -8.67
C PHE A 183 4.56 3.59 -8.35
N ALA A 184 5.59 3.97 -7.60
CA ALA A 184 6.61 3.05 -7.13
C ALA A 184 6.01 2.06 -6.12
N LEU A 185 6.34 0.77 -6.30
CA LEU A 185 6.06 -0.34 -5.40
C LEU A 185 7.25 -0.63 -4.49
N THR A 186 8.47 -0.29 -4.95
CA THR A 186 9.72 -0.52 -4.23
C THR A 186 10.62 0.72 -4.24
N ARG A 187 11.56 0.75 -3.30
CA ARG A 187 12.75 1.62 -3.36
C ARG A 187 13.77 1.01 -4.34
N ALA A 188 14.77 1.80 -4.74
CA ALA A 188 15.89 1.32 -5.55
C ALA A 188 16.75 0.26 -4.82
N THR A 189 16.62 0.16 -3.49
CA THR A 189 17.18 -0.92 -2.67
C THR A 189 16.44 -2.25 -2.83
N GLY A 190 15.26 -2.26 -3.47
CA GLY A 190 14.36 -3.41 -3.57
C GLY A 190 13.34 -3.49 -2.43
N GLU A 191 13.50 -2.69 -1.38
CA GLU A 191 12.58 -2.67 -0.23
C GLU A 191 11.18 -2.21 -0.67
N PRO A 192 10.11 -2.91 -0.24
CA PRO A 192 8.75 -2.56 -0.64
C PRO A 192 8.27 -1.29 0.08
N LEU A 193 7.39 -0.55 -0.59
CA LEU A 193 6.77 0.67 -0.08
C LEU A 193 5.35 0.39 0.44
N TYR A 194 4.80 1.34 1.22
CA TYR A 194 3.40 1.33 1.67
C TYR A 194 2.40 1.03 0.54
N THR A 195 2.66 1.57 -0.65
CA THR A 195 1.87 1.40 -1.87
C THR A 195 1.76 -0.06 -2.32
N LEU A 196 2.71 -0.92 -1.95
CA LEU A 196 2.67 -2.36 -2.17
C LEU A 196 2.14 -3.09 -0.93
N VAL A 197 2.78 -2.91 0.23
CA VAL A 197 2.57 -3.79 1.38
C VAL A 197 1.17 -3.69 1.96
N ASN A 198 0.57 -2.48 1.98
CA ASN A 198 -0.75 -2.28 2.57
C ASN A 198 -1.86 -2.99 1.76
N PRO A 199 -1.99 -2.82 0.43
CA PRO A 199 -3.00 -3.56 -0.34
C PRO A 199 -2.71 -5.06 -0.47
N VAL A 200 -1.43 -5.45 -0.57
CA VAL A 200 -1.07 -6.88 -0.62
C VAL A 200 -1.51 -7.59 0.66
N ASP A 201 -1.26 -7.01 1.83
CA ASP A 201 -1.71 -7.61 3.08
C ASP A 201 -3.22 -7.58 3.24
N ASP A 202 -3.90 -6.52 2.82
CA ASP A 202 -5.35 -6.49 2.84
C ASP A 202 -5.93 -7.61 1.94
N ALA A 203 -5.35 -7.89 0.78
CA ALA A 203 -5.73 -9.01 -0.09
C ALA A 203 -5.43 -10.39 0.50
N LEU A 204 -4.25 -10.57 1.11
CA LEU A 204 -3.83 -11.85 1.68
C LEU A 204 -4.52 -12.16 3.02
N MET A 205 -4.80 -11.14 3.82
CA MET A 205 -5.57 -11.22 5.08
C MET A 205 -7.08 -11.19 4.84
N LYS A 206 -7.53 -11.17 3.58
CA LYS A 206 -8.94 -11.24 3.18
C LYS A 206 -9.79 -10.12 3.77
N ILE A 207 -9.24 -8.91 3.85
CA ILE A 207 -9.96 -7.74 4.34
C ILE A 207 -11.10 -7.41 3.38
N THR A 208 -12.28 -7.16 3.95
CA THR A 208 -13.52 -6.88 3.21
C THR A 208 -13.91 -5.41 3.26
N HIS A 209 -13.62 -4.73 4.38
CA HIS A 209 -13.92 -3.31 4.55
C HIS A 209 -12.69 -2.60 5.13
N VAL A 210 -12.26 -1.55 4.44
CA VAL A 210 -11.13 -0.70 4.85
C VAL A 210 -11.70 0.60 5.41
N LEU A 211 -11.80 0.70 6.74
CA LEU A 211 -12.19 1.94 7.43
C LEU A 211 -10.92 2.67 7.89
N ARG A 212 -10.65 3.83 7.29
CA ARG A 212 -9.44 4.64 7.54
C ARG A 212 -9.73 6.14 7.43
N GLY A 213 -8.75 6.97 7.82
CA GLY A 213 -8.83 8.42 7.68
C GLY A 213 -8.95 8.89 6.23
N GLU A 214 -9.63 10.02 6.02
CA GLU A 214 -9.86 10.59 4.68
C GLU A 214 -8.58 11.14 4.02
N ASP A 215 -7.55 11.42 4.82
CA ASP A 215 -6.22 11.81 4.37
C ASP A 215 -5.59 10.76 3.44
N LEU A 216 -6.03 9.49 3.56
CA LEU A 216 -5.59 8.39 2.72
C LEU A 216 -6.48 8.16 1.49
N LEU A 217 -7.57 8.90 1.31
CA LEU A 217 -8.47 8.76 0.15
C LEU A 217 -7.75 8.89 -1.20
N PRO A 218 -6.79 9.83 -1.40
CA PRO A 218 -6.04 9.92 -2.65
C PRO A 218 -5.16 8.69 -2.97
N SER A 219 -4.96 7.78 -2.02
CA SER A 219 -4.27 6.50 -2.25
C SER A 219 -5.19 5.42 -2.82
N THR A 220 -6.50 5.49 -2.58
CA THR A 220 -7.48 4.47 -3.00
C THR A 220 -7.40 4.08 -4.49
N PRO A 221 -7.29 5.00 -5.48
CA PRO A 221 -7.16 4.57 -6.88
C PRO A 221 -5.91 3.70 -7.12
N ARG A 222 -4.78 4.01 -6.45
CA ARG A 222 -3.56 3.18 -6.54
C ARG A 222 -3.79 1.79 -5.98
N GLN A 223 -4.50 1.70 -4.85
CA GLN A 223 -4.82 0.41 -4.23
C GLN A 223 -5.77 -0.41 -5.12
N ILE A 224 -6.79 0.21 -5.72
CA ILE A 224 -7.69 -0.46 -6.68
C ILE A 224 -6.91 -1.02 -7.86
N ALA A 225 -6.01 -0.22 -8.46
CA ALA A 225 -5.17 -0.67 -9.56
C ALA A 225 -4.30 -1.87 -9.17
N LEU A 226 -3.70 -1.82 -7.96
CA LEU A 226 -2.91 -2.95 -7.46
C LEU A 226 -3.77 -4.18 -7.21
N TYR A 227 -4.96 -4.07 -6.60
CA TYR A 227 -5.86 -5.22 -6.44
C TYR A 227 -6.25 -5.84 -7.77
N GLN A 228 -6.55 -5.03 -8.78
CA GLN A 228 -6.84 -5.52 -10.12
C GLN A 228 -5.67 -6.31 -10.72
N ALA A 229 -4.43 -5.82 -10.55
CA ALA A 229 -3.23 -6.53 -10.97
C ALA A 229 -3.04 -7.85 -10.19
N LEU A 230 -3.20 -7.82 -8.86
CA LEU A 230 -3.13 -9.02 -8.00
C LEU A 230 -4.16 -10.09 -8.37
N MET A 231 -5.32 -9.72 -8.94
CA MET A 231 -6.32 -10.69 -9.40
C MET A 231 -5.94 -11.39 -10.72
N ARG A 232 -4.94 -10.87 -11.46
CA ARG A 232 -4.48 -11.42 -12.74
C ARG A 232 -3.25 -12.32 -12.61
N ILE A 233 -2.63 -12.37 -11.42
CA ILE A 233 -1.43 -13.18 -11.12
C ILE A 233 -1.73 -14.31 -10.13
#